data_AF-A0A1E7RTF3-F1
#
_entry.id   AF-A0A1E7RTF3-F1
#
_cell.length_a   1.000
_cell.length_b   1.000
_cell.length_c   1.000
_cell.angle_alpha   90.00
_cell.angle_beta   90.00
_cell.angle_gamma   90.00
#
_symmetry.space_group_name_H-M   'P 1'
#
loop_
_entity.id
_entity.type
_entity.pdbx_description
1 polymer ?
#
loop_
_entity_poly.entity_id
_entity_poly.type
_entity_poly.pdbx_seq_one_letter_code
_entity_poly.pdbx_strand_id
1 'polypeptide(L)' 'MKTERDLLVDSELAYRLFETSEGAICLGVMTGGIAMYEVTFVLSKAELREYAVRGKSYLDDLSYVASRSPSTFSSR' A
#
# COMPACT_ATOMS: atom_id res chain seq x y z
N MET A 1 -1.85 -8.68 -19.74
CA MET A 1 -1.51 -7.34 -19.24
C MET A 1 -2.18 -7.20 -17.89
N LYS A 2 -1.42 -7.02 -16.81
CA LYS A 2 -2.02 -6.62 -15.53
C LYS A 2 -2.31 -5.13 -15.65
N THR A 3 -3.58 -4.78 -15.83
CA THR A 3 -4.01 -3.39 -15.99
C THR A 3 -4.28 -2.83 -14.60
N GLU A 4 -3.20 -2.48 -13.90
CA GLU A 4 -3.30 -1.76 -12.64
C GLU A 4 -3.46 -0.27 -12.93
N ARG A 5 -4.29 0.41 -12.14
CA ARG A 5 -4.49 1.86 -12.23
C ARG A 5 -4.01 2.52 -10.96
N ASP A 6 -2.95 3.31 -11.07
CA ASP A 6 -2.49 4.11 -9.93
C ASP A 6 -3.54 5.18 -9.58
N LEU A 7 -3.87 5.24 -8.30
CA LEU A 7 -4.78 6.21 -7.71
C LEU A 7 -4.00 7.32 -7.00
N LEU A 8 -2.88 6.94 -6.37
CA LEU A 8 -1.96 7.85 -5.69
C LEU A 8 -0.56 7.25 -5.68
N VAL A 9 0.45 8.08 -5.88
CA VAL A 9 1.86 7.70 -5.76
C VAL A 9 2.54 8.72 -4.87
N ASP A 10 3.23 8.25 -3.84
CA ASP A 10 4.06 9.07 -2.96
C ASP A 10 5.51 8.61 -3.09
N SER A 11 6.33 9.44 -3.73
CA SER A 11 7.75 9.15 -3.93
C SER A 11 8.61 9.43 -2.70
N GLU A 12 8.14 10.26 -1.77
CA GLU A 12 8.89 10.59 -0.54
C GLU A 12 8.81 9.45 0.47
N LEU A 13 7.61 8.90 0.65
CA LEU A 13 7.34 7.75 1.52
C LEU A 13 7.39 6.41 0.77
N ALA A 14 7.73 6.46 -0.52
CA ALA A 14 7.97 5.31 -1.40
C ALA A 14 6.83 4.28 -1.40
N TYR A 15 5.59 4.76 -1.55
CA TYR A 15 4.42 3.89 -1.68
C TYR A 15 3.50 4.32 -2.82
N ARG A 16 2.65 3.40 -3.26
CA ARG A 16 1.56 3.67 -4.21
C ARG A 16 0.25 3.00 -3.79
N LEU A 17 -0.85 3.72 -4.00
CA LEU A 17 -2.20 3.20 -3.93
C LEU A 17 -2.68 2.94 -5.36
N PHE A 18 -3.17 1.74 -5.64
CA PHE A 18 -3.62 1.37 -6.98
C PHE A 18 -4.81 0.43 -6.94
N GLU A 19 -5.59 0.45 -8.01
CA GLU A 19 -6.71 -0.45 -8.24
C GLU A 19 -6.30 -1.55 -9.22
N THR A 20 -6.58 -2.81 -8.88
CA THR A 20 -6.36 -3.95 -9.78
C THR A 20 -7.49 -4.04 -10.81
N SER A 21 -7.28 -4.83 -11.87
CA SER A 21 -8.31 -5.10 -12.88
C SER A 21 -9.58 -5.75 -12.33
N GLU A 22 -9.52 -6.32 -11.13
CA GLU A 22 -10.65 -6.94 -10.43
C GLU A 22 -11.38 -5.96 -9.49
N GLY A 23 -10.94 -4.69 -9.44
CA GLY A 23 -11.49 -3.65 -8.58
C GLY A 23 -10.99 -3.69 -7.13
N ALA A 24 -9.94 -4.47 -6.85
CA ALA A 24 -9.31 -4.49 -5.53
C ALA A 24 -8.39 -3.27 -5.36
N ILE A 25 -8.50 -2.59 -4.22
CA ILE A 25 -7.60 -1.48 -3.89
C ILE A 25 -6.42 -2.02 -3.09
N CYS A 26 -5.23 -1.77 -3.59
CA CYS A 26 -3.98 -2.26 -3.03
C CYS A 26 -3.08 -1.10 -2.60
N LEU A 27 -2.30 -1.33 -1.55
CA LEU A 27 -1.18 -0.48 -1.16
C LEU A 27 0.12 -1.24 -1.42
N GLY A 28 0.96 -0.69 -2.30
CA GLY A 28 2.32 -1.16 -2.56
C GLY A 28 3.32 -0.26 -1.86
N VAL A 29 4.19 -0.83 -1.04
CA VAL A 29 5.19 -0.09 -0.24
C VAL A 29 6.57 -0.63 -0.57
N MET A 30 7.47 0.25 -1.02
CA MET A 30 8.86 -0.10 -1.24
C MET A 30 9.59 -0.20 0.10
N THR A 31 10.17 -1.36 0.36
CA THR A 31 10.94 -1.65 1.58
C THR A 31 12.22 -2.39 1.23
N GLY A 32 13.21 -2.35 2.11
CA GLY A 32 14.51 -2.96 1.87
C GLY A 32 15.63 -2.30 2.64
N GLY A 33 16.76 -3.00 2.69
CA GLY A 33 18.03 -2.47 3.22
C GLY A 33 19.13 -2.66 2.19
N ILE A 34 19.54 -3.92 1.98
CA ILE A 34 20.55 -4.29 0.98
C ILE A 34 19.92 -4.46 -0.41
N ALA A 35 18.71 -5.05 -0.46
CA ALA A 35 17.90 -5.14 -1.67
C ALA A 35 16.53 -4.49 -1.42
N MET A 36 16.00 -3.84 -2.44
CA MET A 36 14.69 -3.21 -2.42
C MET A 36 13.64 -4.15 -3.02
N TYR A 37 12.48 -4.23 -2.40
CA TYR A 37 11.32 -4.99 -2.87
C TYR A 37 10.03 -4.25 -2.54
N GLU A 38 8.98 -4.50 -3.33
CA GLU A 38 7.64 -3.96 -3.07
C GLU A 38 6.86 -4.98 -2.22
N VAL A 39 6.31 -4.51 -1.11
CA VAL A 39 5.30 -5.24 -0.33
C VAL A 39 3.94 -4.71 -0.72
N THR A 40 3.12 -5.58 -1.30
CA THR A 40 1.78 -5.23 -1.79
C THR A 40 0.74 -6.00 -1.00
N PHE A 41 -0.27 -5.29 -0.51
CA PHE A 41 -1.42 -5.90 0.17
C PHE A 41 -2.72 -5.21 -0.21
N VAL A 42 -3.80 -6.00 -0.22
CA VAL A 42 -5.15 -5.53 -0.48
C VAL A 42 -5.69 -4.83 0.76
N LEU A 43 -6.26 -3.64 0.60
CA LEU A 43 -6.93 -2.94 1.69
C LEU A 43 -8.25 -3.63 2.02
N SER A 44 -8.42 -4.00 3.28
CA SER A 44 -9.68 -4.51 3.79
C SER A 44 -10.76 -3.42 3.81
N LYS A 45 -12.03 -3.83 3.94
CA LYS A 45 -13.16 -2.89 4.07
C LYS A 45 -13.02 -1.91 5.24
N ALA A 46 -12.34 -2.31 6.32
CA ALA A 46 -12.11 -1.43 7.46
C ALA A 46 -11.07 -0.35 7.11
N GLU A 47 -9.98 -0.75 6.47
CA GLU A 47 -8.89 0.14 6.07
C GLU A 47 -9.34 1.11 4.98
N LEU A 48 -10.21 0.68 4.06
CA LEU A 48 -10.85 1.56 3.07
C LEU A 48 -11.74 2.62 3.72
N ARG A 49 -12.45 2.29 4.81
CA ARG A 49 -13.24 3.27 5.56
C ARG A 49 -12.34 4.27 6.28
N GLU A 50 -11.27 3.80 6.91
CA GLU A 50 -10.28 4.68 7.54
C GLU A 50 -9.65 5.63 6.52
N TYR A 51 -9.27 5.11 5.35
CA TYR A 51 -8.77 5.92 4.25
C TYR A 51 -9.79 6.96 3.78
N ALA A 52 -11.08 6.60 3.66
CA ALA A 52 -12.12 7.55 3.26
C ALA A 52 -12.30 8.72 4.26
N VAL A 53 -12.00 8.49 5.56
CA VAL A 53 -12.11 9.51 6.61
C VAL A 53 -10.84 10.34 6.73
N ARG A 54 -9.67 9.69 6.70
CA ARG A 54 -8.38 10.29 7.04
C ARG A 54 -7.53 10.67 5.81
N GLY A 55 -7.90 10.17 4.64
CA GLY A 55 -7.19 10.35 3.40
C GLY A 55 -5.73 9.89 3.47
N LYS A 56 -4.85 10.66 2.84
CA LYS A 56 -3.42 10.34 2.72
C LYS A 56 -2.72 10.05 4.05
N SER A 57 -3.09 10.75 5.13
CA SER A 57 -2.46 10.55 6.45
C SER A 57 -2.54 9.10 6.94
N TYR A 58 -3.62 8.39 6.61
CA TYR A 58 -3.75 6.97 6.94
C TYR A 58 -2.79 6.08 6.12
N LEU A 59 -2.60 6.39 4.84
CA LEU A 59 -1.66 5.68 3.97
C LEU A 59 -0.20 5.93 4.38
N ASP A 60 0.11 7.14 4.84
CA ASP A 60 1.42 7.50 5.37
C ASP A 60 1.73 6.66 6.61
N ASP A 61 0.79 6.56 7.55
CA ASP A 61 0.95 5.71 8.74
C ASP A 61 1.09 4.22 8.37
N LEU A 62 0.25 3.74 7.46
CA LEU A 62 0.22 2.33 7.07
C LEU A 62 1.48 1.92 6.30
N SER A 63 1.97 2.79 5.41
CA SER A 63 3.23 2.56 4.69
C SER A 63 4.43 2.56 5.64
N TYR A 64 4.43 3.45 6.65
CA TYR A 64 5.45 3.45 7.68
C TYR A 64 5.48 2.10 8.44
N VAL A 65 4.33 1.60 8.88
CA VAL A 65 4.22 0.29 9.55
C VAL A 65 4.66 -0.85 8.64
N ALA A 66 4.21 -0.86 7.38
CA ALA A 66 4.57 -1.89 6.40
C ALA A 66 6.08 -1.92 6.10
N SER A 67 6.73 -0.75 6.03
CA SER A 67 8.17 -0.66 5.77
C SER A 67 9.02 -1.24 6.90
N ARG A 68 8.54 -1.14 8.15
CA ARG A 68 9.24 -1.59 9.38
C ARG A 68 8.95 -3.02 9.76
N SER A 69 7.79 -3.55 9.40
CA SER A 69 7.37 -4.90 9.77
C SER A 69 6.73 -5.64 8.59
N PRO A 70 7.47 -5.81 7.47
CA PRO A 70 6.91 -6.38 6.25
C PRO A 70 6.44 -7.82 6.42
N SER A 71 7.07 -8.59 7.33
CA SER A 71 6.66 -9.96 7.67
C SER A 71 5.25 -10.04 8.27
N THR A 72 4.75 -8.99 8.93
CA THR A 72 3.37 -8.94 9.45
C THR A 72 2.33 -8.91 8.33
N PHE A 73 2.72 -8.46 7.13
CA PHE A 73 1.85 -8.34 5.96
C PHE A 73 2.03 -9.47 4.96
N SER A 74 3.04 -10.32 5.14
CA SER A 74 3.34 -11.45 4.24
C SER A 74 2.27 -12.55 4.22
N SER A 75 1.30 -12.54 5.14
CA SER A 75 0.24 -13.55 5.27
C SER A 75 -1.17 -13.00 4.97
N ARG A 76 -1.27 -11.79 4.41
CA ARG A 76 -2.55 -11.15 4.05
C ARG A 76 -2.93 -11.35 2.60
#